data_AF-A0A378AIT9-F1
#
_entry.id   AF-A0A378AIT9-F1
#
_cell.length_a   1.000
_cell.length_b   1.000
_cell.length_c   1.000
_cell.angle_alpha   90.00
_cell.angle_beta   90.00
_cell.angle_gamma   90.00
#
_symmetry.space_group_name_H-M   'P 1'
#
loop_
_entity.id
_entity.type
_entity.pdbx_description
1 polymer ?
#
loop_
_entity_poly.entity_id
_entity_poly.type
_entity_poly.pdbx_seq_one_letter_code
_entity_poly.pdbx_strand_id
1 'polypeptide(L)'
;MNANWQPSRTGLLPKAVSEALSGSVPWDGKVAIELPYHGNASYKVDINGDLKNVSSRLPSPVSKPAGEPLPVKINVAGGLSSFDLTGSIGAKNHINSRWLLNHKLTLDRAILTTDSKGHSPLPDQPGIELNLPPMDGAQWLALFENGAANEVSSSVLFPPRIVLRTPSLALAGATVEQRQSDVPAGRRRLAG
;
A
#
# COMPACT_ATOMS: atom_id res chain seq x y z
N MET A 1 -17.48 12.78 9.98
CA MET A 1 -16.79 14.05 9.59
C MET A 1 -16.59 13.96 8.10
N ASN A 2 -16.96 15.00 7.34
CA ASN A 2 -16.93 14.95 5.88
C ASN A 2 -15.85 15.89 5.35
N ALA A 3 -14.98 15.40 4.48
CA ALA A 3 -14.02 16.24 3.79
C ALA A 3 -13.70 15.69 2.39
N ASN A 4 -13.04 16.52 1.59
CA ASN A 4 -12.58 16.15 0.25
C ASN A 4 -11.06 16.05 0.25
N TRP A 5 -10.55 14.83 0.13
CA TRP A 5 -9.12 14.58 0.03
C TRP A 5 -8.64 14.76 -1.41
N GLN A 6 -7.45 15.33 -1.60
CA GLN A 6 -6.80 15.43 -2.91
C GLN A 6 -5.50 14.60 -2.88
N PRO A 7 -5.49 13.38 -3.44
CA PRO A 7 -4.34 12.46 -3.32
C PRO A 7 -3.01 13.04 -3.81
N SER A 8 -3.04 13.90 -4.84
CA SER A 8 -1.88 14.57 -5.40
C SER A 8 -1.30 15.68 -4.50
N ARG A 9 -2.05 16.15 -3.50
CA ARG A 9 -1.64 17.26 -2.61
C ARG A 9 -1.32 16.81 -1.18
N THR A 10 -1.04 15.54 -0.99
CA THR A 10 -0.78 14.95 0.34
C THR A 10 0.62 15.24 0.85
N GLY A 11 1.56 15.53 -0.05
CA GLY A 11 2.99 15.65 0.27
C GLY A 11 3.66 14.33 0.65
N LEU A 12 2.92 13.21 0.69
CA LEU A 12 3.43 11.89 1.06
C LEU A 12 3.95 11.10 -0.13
N LEU A 13 3.62 11.51 -1.34
CA LEU A 13 3.96 10.82 -2.58
C LEU A 13 5.07 11.58 -3.32
N PRO A 14 6.02 10.87 -3.96
CA PRO A 14 6.98 11.51 -4.87
C PRO A 14 6.27 12.32 -5.95
N LYS A 15 6.91 13.40 -6.41
CA LYS A 15 6.35 14.32 -7.41
C LYS A 15 5.80 13.59 -8.64
N ALA A 16 6.56 12.65 -9.18
CA ALA A 16 6.17 11.82 -10.34
C ALA A 16 4.82 11.09 -10.14
N VAL A 17 4.60 10.54 -8.94
CA VAL A 17 3.36 9.85 -8.58
C VAL A 17 2.24 10.85 -8.37
N SER A 18 2.53 11.99 -7.74
CA SER A 18 1.53 13.03 -7.48
C SER A 18 0.98 13.66 -8.77
N GLU A 19 1.83 13.87 -9.78
CA GLU A 19 1.44 14.44 -11.09
C GLU A 19 0.64 13.44 -11.94
N ALA A 20 0.89 12.15 -11.75
CA ALA A 20 0.11 11.08 -12.40
C ALA A 20 -1.28 10.90 -11.78
N LEU A 21 -1.53 11.43 -10.58
CA LEU A 21 -2.81 11.36 -9.88
C LEU A 21 -3.58 12.67 -10.01
N SER A 22 -4.89 12.60 -10.21
CA SER A 22 -5.75 13.78 -10.29
C SER A 22 -7.14 13.50 -9.76
N GLY A 23 -7.80 14.53 -9.23
CA GLY A 23 -9.16 14.45 -8.70
C GLY A 23 -9.24 14.60 -7.19
N SER A 24 -10.45 14.38 -6.65
CA SER A 24 -10.74 14.49 -5.23
C SER A 24 -11.59 13.32 -4.75
N VAL A 25 -11.36 12.91 -3.52
CA VAL A 25 -12.06 11.81 -2.86
C VAL A 25 -12.92 12.39 -1.76
N PRO A 26 -14.26 12.43 -1.92
CA PRO A 26 -15.12 12.67 -0.77
C PRO A 26 -14.96 11.49 0.20
N TRP A 27 -14.71 11.80 1.47
CA TRP A 27 -14.63 10.80 2.52
C TRP A 27 -15.47 11.20 3.73
N ASP A 28 -16.07 10.19 4.36
CA ASP A 28 -16.68 10.27 5.69
C ASP A 28 -15.81 9.48 6.67
N GLY A 29 -15.39 10.17 7.75
CA GLY A 29 -14.62 9.58 8.83
C GLY A 29 -15.41 9.57 10.13
N LYS A 30 -15.44 8.42 10.79
CA LYS A 30 -15.93 8.25 12.17
C LYS A 30 -14.73 8.03 13.06
N VAL A 31 -14.65 8.80 14.14
CA VAL A 31 -13.56 8.72 15.11
C VAL A 31 -14.19 8.36 16.46
N ALA A 32 -13.71 7.27 17.06
CA ALA A 32 -14.04 6.87 18.41
C ALA A 32 -12.74 6.90 19.23
N ILE A 33 -12.75 7.62 20.36
CA ILE A 33 -11.62 7.69 21.28
C ILE A 33 -12.10 7.16 22.62
N GLU A 34 -11.38 6.18 23.15
CA GLU A 34 -11.65 5.57 24.44
C GLU A 34 -10.51 5.95 25.41
N LEU A 35 -10.83 6.74 26.43
CA LEU A 35 -9.91 7.12 27.52
C LEU A 35 -10.42 6.51 28.84
N PRO A 36 -9.94 5.33 29.24
CA PRO A 36 -10.32 4.74 30.53
C PRO A 36 -9.63 5.46 31.71
N TYR A 37 -10.32 5.50 32.86
CA TYR A 37 -9.81 6.12 34.10
C TYR A 37 -8.55 5.42 34.64
N HIS A 38 -8.41 4.12 34.32
CA HIS A 38 -7.21 3.33 34.50
C HIS A 38 -6.93 2.55 33.21
N GLY A 39 -5.77 2.76 32.60
CA GLY A 39 -5.37 2.08 31.37
C GLY A 39 -4.84 3.03 30.29
N ASN A 40 -4.48 2.48 29.14
CA ASN A 40 -3.96 3.25 28.02
C ASN A 40 -5.12 3.75 27.14
N ALA A 41 -5.02 4.99 26.65
CA ALA A 41 -5.95 5.53 25.67
C ALA A 41 -5.92 4.72 24.37
N SER A 42 -7.08 4.45 23.79
CA SER A 42 -7.22 3.82 22.48
C SER A 42 -8.08 4.68 21.57
N TYR A 43 -7.89 4.52 20.27
CA TYR A 43 -8.72 5.16 19.26
C TYR A 43 -9.00 4.22 18.11
N LYS A 44 -10.17 4.42 17.52
CA LYS A 44 -10.62 3.77 16.29
C LYS A 44 -11.08 4.83 15.32
N VAL A 45 -10.65 4.73 14.07
CA VAL A 45 -11.05 5.65 13.01
C VAL A 45 -11.49 4.84 11.81
N ASP A 46 -12.75 5.01 11.41
CA ASP A 46 -13.31 4.39 10.22
C ASP A 46 -13.50 5.45 9.15
N ILE A 47 -12.80 5.33 8.03
CA ILE A 47 -12.86 6.24 6.89
C ILE A 47 -13.45 5.48 5.71
N ASN A 48 -14.51 6.03 5.13
CA ASN A 48 -15.14 5.52 3.92
C ASN A 48 -15.07 6.60 2.85
N GLY A 49 -14.61 6.24 1.65
CA GLY A 49 -14.57 7.15 0.51
C GLY A 49 -14.81 6.42 -0.80
N ASP A 50 -14.91 7.17 -1.88
CA ASP A 50 -15.02 6.62 -3.24
C ASP A 50 -14.06 7.35 -4.17
N LEU A 51 -13.13 6.60 -4.78
CA LEU A 51 -12.18 7.10 -5.77
C LEU A 51 -12.81 7.29 -7.16
N LYS A 52 -14.14 7.31 -7.28
CA LYS A 52 -14.86 7.57 -8.54
C LYS A 52 -14.32 8.78 -9.31
N ASN A 53 -14.03 9.85 -8.60
CA ASN A 53 -13.58 11.11 -9.20
C ASN A 53 -12.05 11.19 -9.30
N VAL A 54 -11.33 10.11 -9.00
CA VAL A 54 -9.87 10.04 -9.09
C VAL A 54 -9.47 9.30 -10.35
N SER A 55 -8.61 9.93 -11.14
CA SER A 55 -7.89 9.28 -12.24
C SER A 55 -6.45 9.04 -11.84
N SER A 56 -5.93 7.89 -12.24
CA SER A 56 -4.52 7.53 -12.18
C SER A 56 -3.99 7.28 -13.58
N ARG A 57 -2.99 8.06 -13.97
CA ARG A 57 -2.20 7.84 -15.19
C ARG A 57 -0.94 7.02 -14.91
N LEU A 58 -0.85 6.41 -13.72
CA LEU A 58 0.25 5.51 -13.39
C LEU A 58 0.23 4.31 -14.33
N PRO A 59 1.39 3.68 -14.57
CA PRO A 59 1.47 2.43 -15.30
C PRO A 59 0.56 1.33 -14.73
N SER A 60 0.22 0.36 -15.57
CA SER A 60 -0.47 -0.85 -15.12
C SER A 60 0.31 -1.50 -13.97
N PRO A 61 -0.36 -1.96 -12.90
CA PRO A 61 -1.81 -2.22 -12.79
C PRO A 61 -2.62 -1.15 -12.05
N VAL A 62 -2.02 0.01 -11.75
CA VAL A 62 -2.69 1.11 -11.01
C VAL A 62 -3.18 2.23 -11.92
N SER A 63 -3.08 2.05 -13.24
CA SER A 63 -3.77 2.91 -14.21
C SER A 63 -5.29 2.84 -13.98
N LYS A 64 -5.94 4.00 -13.87
CA LYS A 64 -7.39 4.08 -13.66
C LYS A 64 -7.97 5.33 -14.33
N PRO A 65 -8.98 5.20 -15.19
CA PRO A 65 -9.74 6.37 -15.67
C PRO A 65 -10.65 6.93 -14.57
N ALA A 66 -10.90 8.24 -14.59
CA ALA A 66 -11.93 8.84 -13.75
C ALA A 66 -13.33 8.39 -14.21
N GLY A 67 -14.27 8.34 -13.29
CA GLY A 67 -15.68 8.04 -13.52
C GLY A 67 -16.14 6.67 -13.03
N GLU A 68 -15.22 5.73 -12.82
CA GLU A 68 -15.53 4.40 -12.31
C GLU A 68 -15.52 4.36 -10.77
N PRO A 69 -16.63 3.98 -10.11
CA PRO A 69 -16.66 3.82 -8.66
C PRO A 69 -15.57 2.86 -8.18
N LEU A 70 -14.79 3.30 -7.21
CA LEU A 70 -13.77 2.48 -6.57
C LEU A 70 -13.83 2.79 -5.07
N PRO A 71 -14.71 2.08 -4.34
CA PRO A 71 -14.92 2.35 -2.93
C PRO A 71 -13.65 2.05 -2.15
N VAL A 72 -13.35 2.92 -1.20
CA VAL A 72 -12.23 2.79 -0.29
C VAL A 72 -12.76 2.76 1.12
N LYS A 73 -12.31 1.78 1.88
CA LYS A 73 -12.57 1.69 3.31
C LYS A 73 -11.25 1.59 4.02
N ILE A 74 -11.07 2.37 5.08
CA ILE A 74 -9.89 2.36 5.92
C ILE A 74 -10.37 2.30 7.36
N ASN A 75 -9.86 1.37 8.14
CA ASN A 75 -10.10 1.24 9.56
C ASN A 75 -8.75 1.33 10.24
N VAL A 76 -8.61 2.30 11.13
CA VAL A 76 -7.43 2.52 11.94
C VAL A 76 -7.78 2.18 13.36
N ALA A 77 -6.97 1.36 14.02
CA ALA A 77 -7.11 1.04 15.43
C ALA A 77 -5.75 1.15 16.10
N GLY A 78 -5.66 1.93 17.18
CA GLY A 78 -4.39 2.17 17.82
C GLY A 78 -4.50 2.77 19.21
N GLY A 79 -3.34 3.07 19.78
CA GLY A 79 -3.19 3.76 21.05
C GLY A 79 -2.10 4.80 20.97
N LEU A 80 -1.59 5.23 22.12
CA LEU A 80 -0.64 6.35 22.21
C LEU A 80 0.72 6.10 21.56
N SER A 81 1.13 4.84 21.39
CA SER A 81 2.46 4.48 20.86
C SER A 81 2.46 4.00 19.41
N SER A 82 1.35 3.45 18.93
CA SER A 82 1.26 2.87 17.59
C SER A 82 -0.19 2.66 17.18
N PHE A 83 -0.40 2.52 15.87
CA PHE A 83 -1.68 2.13 15.32
C PHE A 83 -1.51 1.16 14.15
N ASP A 84 -2.51 0.30 14.01
CA ASP A 84 -2.68 -0.56 12.87
C ASP A 84 -3.75 0.04 11.97
N LEU A 85 -3.45 0.13 10.69
CA LEU A 85 -4.33 0.56 9.63
C LEU A 85 -4.64 -0.63 8.75
N THR A 86 -5.92 -0.91 8.54
CA THR A 86 -6.43 -1.88 7.59
C THR A 86 -7.28 -1.15 6.57
N GLY A 87 -7.14 -1.48 5.30
CA GLY A 87 -7.88 -0.82 4.25
C GLY A 87 -8.21 -1.75 3.10
N SER A 88 -9.29 -1.43 2.40
CA SER A 88 -9.68 -2.07 1.15
C SER A 88 -9.94 -1.01 0.09
N ILE A 89 -9.47 -1.28 -1.12
CA ILE A 89 -9.62 -0.42 -2.31
C ILE A 89 -10.28 -1.27 -3.39
N GLY A 90 -11.58 -1.07 -3.57
CA GLY A 90 -12.42 -1.97 -4.35
C GLY A 90 -12.53 -3.37 -3.73
N ALA A 91 -12.88 -4.35 -4.56
CA ALA A 91 -13.13 -5.72 -4.11
C ALA A 91 -11.87 -6.60 -4.01
N LYS A 92 -10.72 -6.10 -4.47
CA LYS A 92 -9.54 -6.94 -4.76
C LYS A 92 -8.25 -6.47 -4.09
N ASN A 93 -8.20 -5.21 -3.67
CA ASN A 93 -6.98 -4.64 -3.13
C ASN A 93 -7.16 -4.40 -1.64
N HIS A 94 -6.22 -4.91 -0.85
CA HIS A 94 -6.22 -4.81 0.59
C HIS A 94 -4.87 -4.29 1.04
N ILE A 95 -4.88 -3.34 1.97
CA ILE A 95 -3.68 -2.80 2.59
C ILE A 95 -3.78 -3.01 4.10
N ASN A 96 -2.71 -3.51 4.70
CA ASN A 96 -2.53 -3.49 6.13
C ASN A 96 -1.20 -2.80 6.43
N SER A 97 -1.17 -1.91 7.41
CA SER A 97 0.06 -1.25 7.84
C SER A 97 0.07 -1.01 9.34
N ARG A 98 1.25 -0.98 9.93
CA ARG A 98 1.50 -0.63 11.31
C ARG A 98 2.39 0.59 11.36
N TRP A 99 1.98 1.55 12.14
CA TRP A 99 2.64 2.83 12.29
C TRP A 99 3.00 3.07 13.75
N LEU A 100 4.18 3.63 13.99
CA LEU A 100 4.65 4.01 15.31
C LEU A 100 4.53 5.53 15.45
N LEU A 101 3.92 5.94 16.56
CA LEU A 101 3.75 7.34 16.94
C LEU A 101 4.96 7.78 17.78
N ASN A 102 6.10 7.91 17.10
CA ASN A 102 7.32 8.44 17.71
C ASN A 102 7.43 9.95 17.43
N HIS A 103 8.59 10.56 17.69
CA HIS A 103 8.87 11.96 17.33
C HIS A 103 8.59 12.27 15.84
N LYS A 104 8.75 11.26 14.98
CA LYS A 104 8.28 11.26 13.61
C LYS A 104 7.33 10.08 13.42
N LEU A 105 6.35 10.24 12.54
CA LEU A 105 5.45 9.15 12.18
C LEU A 105 6.25 8.10 11.42
N THR A 106 6.44 6.91 12.01
CA THR A 106 7.25 5.85 11.40
C THR A 106 6.34 4.75 10.89
N LEU A 107 6.45 4.42 9.60
CA LEU A 107 5.88 3.20 9.07
C LEU A 107 6.78 2.03 9.49
N ASP A 108 6.29 1.17 10.39
CA ASP A 108 7.02 -0.02 10.84
C ASP A 108 6.90 -1.11 9.78
N ARG A 109 5.67 -1.45 9.42
CA ARG A 109 5.35 -2.55 8.51
C ARG A 109 4.18 -2.19 7.61
N ALA A 110 4.23 -2.59 6.36
CA ALA A 110 3.07 -2.55 5.47
C ALA A 110 3.02 -3.78 4.58
N ILE A 111 1.81 -4.17 4.22
CA ILE A 111 1.54 -5.10 3.15
C ILE A 111 0.41 -4.55 2.29
N LEU A 112 0.64 -4.48 0.98
CA LEU A 112 -0.39 -4.21 -0.01
C LEU A 112 -0.56 -5.46 -0.86
N THR A 113 -1.77 -5.99 -0.91
CA THR A 113 -2.09 -7.17 -1.72
C THR A 113 -3.21 -6.86 -2.69
N THR A 114 -2.97 -7.12 -3.96
CA THR A 114 -3.95 -7.01 -5.05
C THR A 114 -4.49 -8.39 -5.44
N ASP A 115 -5.66 -8.43 -6.07
CA ASP A 115 -6.35 -9.67 -6.45
C ASP A 115 -6.55 -10.70 -5.31
N SER A 116 -6.57 -10.23 -4.06
CA SER A 116 -6.84 -11.05 -2.89
C SER A 116 -8.31 -10.98 -2.48
N LYS A 117 -8.83 -12.09 -1.94
CA LYS A 117 -10.17 -12.15 -1.34
C LYS A 117 -10.21 -11.63 0.10
N GLY A 118 -9.07 -11.34 0.71
CA GLY A 118 -8.98 -10.91 2.10
C GLY A 118 -7.70 -10.18 2.46
N HIS A 119 -7.67 -9.64 3.67
CA HIS A 119 -6.52 -8.92 4.21
C HIS A 119 -5.36 -9.86 4.50
N SER A 120 -4.18 -9.54 3.98
CA SER A 120 -2.96 -10.27 4.30
C SER A 120 -2.46 -9.88 5.69
N PRO A 121 -1.89 -10.82 6.47
CA PRO A 121 -1.25 -10.48 7.73
C PRO A 121 -0.08 -9.53 7.47
N LEU A 122 0.22 -8.66 8.44
CA LEU A 122 1.43 -7.85 8.37
C LEU A 122 2.66 -8.77 8.25
N PRO A 123 3.71 -8.37 7.50
CA PRO A 123 4.96 -9.12 7.36
C PRO A 123 5.56 -9.45 8.73
N ASP A 124 6.45 -10.44 8.90
CA ASP A 124 7.06 -10.74 10.21
C ASP A 124 8.24 -9.83 10.58
N GLN A 125 8.82 -9.13 9.60
CA GLN A 125 9.91 -8.15 9.81
C GLN A 125 9.48 -6.72 9.43
N PRO A 126 10.04 -5.66 10.03
CA PRO A 126 9.83 -4.28 9.59
C PRO A 126 10.16 -4.10 8.12
N GLY A 127 9.26 -3.46 7.37
CA GLY A 127 9.35 -3.37 5.93
C GLY A 127 8.00 -3.28 5.22
N ILE A 128 8.07 -2.97 3.93
CA ILE A 128 6.91 -2.90 3.05
C ILE A 128 6.92 -4.13 2.15
N GLU A 129 5.83 -4.88 2.14
CA GLU A 129 5.58 -5.96 1.17
C GLU A 129 4.50 -5.52 0.17
N LEU A 130 4.83 -5.59 -1.11
CA LEU A 130 3.94 -5.23 -2.21
C LEU A 130 3.66 -6.51 -2.99
N ASN A 131 2.49 -7.09 -2.81
CA ASN A 131 1.99 -8.23 -3.57
C ASN A 131 1.11 -7.68 -4.68
N LEU A 132 1.75 -7.40 -5.82
CA LEU A 132 1.13 -6.78 -6.97
C LEU A 132 0.83 -7.83 -8.06
N PRO A 133 -0.13 -7.56 -8.96
CA PRO A 133 -0.35 -8.39 -10.14
C PRO A 133 0.83 -8.20 -11.12
N PRO A 134 0.86 -9.01 -12.21
CA PRO A 134 1.76 -8.77 -13.34
C PRO A 134 1.90 -7.30 -13.68
N MET A 135 3.15 -6.81 -13.69
CA MET A 135 3.44 -5.39 -13.90
C MET A 135 4.53 -5.21 -14.94
N ASP A 136 4.44 -4.10 -15.67
CA ASP A 136 5.44 -3.68 -16.63
C ASP A 136 6.49 -2.81 -15.93
N GLY A 137 7.56 -3.45 -15.46
CA GLY A 137 8.66 -2.79 -14.78
C GLY A 137 9.36 -1.74 -15.64
N ALA A 138 9.33 -1.85 -16.97
CA ALA A 138 9.90 -0.83 -17.86
C ALA A 138 9.11 0.48 -17.80
N GLN A 139 7.78 0.41 -17.77
CA GLN A 139 6.94 1.61 -17.61
C GLN A 139 7.12 2.27 -16.24
N TRP A 140 7.24 1.46 -15.18
CA TRP A 140 7.50 1.96 -13.84
C TRP A 140 8.89 2.59 -13.72
N LEU A 141 9.91 1.96 -14.27
CA LEU A 141 11.26 2.51 -14.30
C LEU A 141 11.28 3.85 -15.04
N ALA A 142 10.67 3.93 -16.22
CA ALA A 142 10.57 5.17 -16.99
C ALA A 142 9.83 6.28 -16.22
N LEU A 143 8.80 5.97 -15.44
CA LEU A 143 8.12 6.94 -14.58
C LEU A 143 9.09 7.52 -13.53
N PHE A 144 9.87 6.65 -12.88
CA PHE A 144 10.83 7.08 -11.86
C PHE A 144 12.03 7.81 -12.47
N GLU A 145 12.54 7.38 -13.63
CA GLU A 145 13.63 8.05 -14.35
C GLU A 145 13.21 9.45 -14.81
N ASN A 146 11.98 9.62 -15.30
CA ASN A 146 11.45 10.91 -15.74
C ASN A 146 11.02 11.84 -14.57
N GLY A 147 11.00 11.31 -13.34
CA GLY A 147 10.50 12.01 -12.16
C GLY A 147 11.44 11.99 -10.95
N ALA A 148 12.70 11.59 -11.14
CA ALA A 148 13.68 11.42 -10.08
C ALA A 148 14.17 12.78 -9.55
N ALA A 149 13.53 13.26 -8.48
CA ALA A 149 14.17 14.04 -7.42
C ALA A 149 13.35 13.95 -6.11
N ASN A 150 13.74 12.99 -5.28
CA ASN A 150 13.72 12.91 -3.81
C ASN A 150 13.03 14.01 -2.99
N GLU A 151 11.71 14.06 -2.97
CA GLU A 151 10.98 14.81 -1.93
C GLU A 151 9.81 13.95 -1.43
N VAL A 152 10.12 12.87 -0.71
CA VAL A 152 9.13 12.22 0.17
C VAL A 152 9.15 13.02 1.47
N SER A 153 7.98 13.44 1.95
CA SER A 153 7.85 14.28 3.16
C SER A 153 8.81 13.87 4.29
N SER A 154 9.57 14.85 4.81
CA SER A 154 10.48 14.67 5.95
C SER A 154 9.79 14.36 7.29
N SER A 155 8.45 14.41 7.32
CA SER A 155 7.61 14.12 8.49
C SER A 155 7.33 12.63 8.71
N VAL A 156 7.55 11.79 7.69
CA VAL A 156 7.31 10.34 7.76
C VAL A 156 8.61 9.57 7.57
N LEU A 157 8.86 8.59 8.43
CA LEU A 157 9.96 7.65 8.29
C LEU A 157 9.45 6.35 7.66
N PHE A 158 10.00 5.99 6.51
CA PHE A 158 9.72 4.73 5.82
C PHE A 158 10.78 3.68 6.17
N PRO A 159 10.42 2.39 6.26
CA PRO A 159 11.37 1.34 6.55
C PRO A 159 12.27 1.11 5.32
N PRO A 160 13.56 0.79 5.52
CA PRO A 160 14.51 0.64 4.40
C PRO A 160 14.24 -0.63 3.56
N ARG A 161 13.50 -1.59 4.11
CA ARG A 161 13.20 -2.86 3.45
C ARG A 161 11.91 -2.75 2.67
N ILE A 162 12.00 -2.93 1.35
CA ILE A 162 10.85 -3.03 0.44
C ILE A 162 10.97 -4.36 -0.32
N VAL A 163 9.94 -5.20 -0.24
CA VAL A 163 9.85 -6.46 -0.96
C VAL A 163 8.69 -6.37 -1.94
N LEU A 164 9.00 -6.54 -3.23
CA LEU A 164 8.02 -6.61 -4.30
C LEU A 164 7.83 -8.07 -4.70
N ARG A 165 6.59 -8.57 -4.58
CA ARG A 165 6.17 -9.87 -5.09
C ARG A 165 5.19 -9.63 -6.23
N THR A 166 5.58 -10.04 -7.43
CA THR A 166 4.73 -10.03 -8.61
C THR A 166 4.91 -11.34 -9.37
N PRO A 167 3.84 -11.97 -9.89
CA PRO A 167 3.94 -13.19 -10.68
C PRO A 167 4.84 -13.01 -11.91
N SER A 168 4.78 -11.83 -12.54
CA SER A 168 5.67 -11.48 -13.64
C SER A 168 6.04 -10.01 -13.63
N LEU A 169 7.30 -9.77 -13.99
CA LEU A 169 7.88 -8.44 -14.13
C LEU A 169 8.49 -8.33 -15.52
N ALA A 170 7.88 -7.51 -16.39
CA ALA A 170 8.47 -7.20 -17.68
C ALA A 170 9.51 -6.09 -17.53
N LEU A 171 10.75 -6.34 -17.94
CA LEU A 171 11.88 -5.40 -17.92
C LEU A 171 12.45 -5.31 -19.33
N ALA A 172 12.38 -4.15 -19.97
CA ALA A 172 13.05 -3.82 -21.24
C ALA A 172 13.06 -4.97 -22.29
N GLY A 173 11.89 -5.59 -22.53
CA GLY A 173 11.72 -6.67 -23.51
C GLY A 173 11.90 -8.11 -22.99
N ALA A 174 12.30 -8.29 -21.73
CA ALA A 174 12.37 -9.59 -21.06
C ALA A 174 11.32 -9.71 -19.94
N THR A 175 10.55 -10.80 -19.91
CA THR A 175 9.62 -11.09 -18.83
C THR A 175 10.29 -12.02 -17.82
N VAL A 176 10.45 -11.56 -16.59
CA VAL A 176 10.90 -12.38 -15.46
C VAL A 176 9.66 -12.89 -14.74
N GLU A 177 9.40 -14.19 -14.83
CA GLU A 177 8.31 -14.85 -14.09
C GLU A 177 8.86 -15.41 -12.78
N GLN A 178 8.16 -15.21 -11.67
CA GLN A 178 8.53 -15.82 -10.39
C GLN A 178 8.33 -17.33 -10.47
N ARG A 179 9.41 -18.06 -10.78
CA ARG A 179 9.46 -19.53 -10.68
C ARG A 179 9.43 -19.90 -9.20
N GLN A 180 8.26 -20.27 -8.69
CA GLN A 180 8.13 -20.97 -7.42
C GLN A 180 8.90 -22.30 -7.56
N SER A 181 10.13 -22.33 -7.06
CA SER A 181 10.99 -23.51 -7.16
C SER A 181 10.52 -24.54 -6.16
N ASP A 182 9.54 -25.35 -6.55
CA ASP A 182 9.20 -26.56 -5.81
C ASP A 182 10.31 -27.58 -6.11
N VAL A 183 11.26 -27.72 -5.19
CA VAL A 183 12.28 -28.76 -5.27
C VAL A 183 11.59 -30.08 -4.90
N PRO A 184 11.43 -31.05 -5.83
CA PRO A 184 10.92 -32.36 -5.45
C PRO A 184 12.00 -33.03 -4.59
N ALA A 185 11.64 -33.50 -3.40
CA ALA A 185 12.49 -34.38 -2.61
C ALA A 185 12.73 -35.69 -3.39
N GLY A 186 13.79 -35.69 -4.20
CA GLY A 186 14.22 -36.84 -4.98
C GLY A 186 14.67 -37.96 -4.05
N ARG A 187 13.88 -39.04 -4.03
CA ARG A 187 14.22 -40.34 -3.44
C ARG A 187 15.65 -40.75 -3.85
N ARG A 188 16.56 -40.84 -2.88
CA ARG A 188 17.80 -41.62 -3.03
C ARG A 188 17.43 -43.10 -3.12
N ARG A 189 17.58 -43.69 -4.31
CA ARG A 189 17.83 -45.12 -4.45
C ARG A 189 19.24 -45.38 -3.91
N LEU A 190 19.35 -46.26 -2.92
CA LEU A 190 20.61 -46.95 -2.61
C LEU A 190 20.68 -48.18 -3.51
N ALA A 191 21.76 -48.29 -4.27
CA ALA A 191 22.18 -49.50 -4.96
C ALA A 191 23.68 -49.66 -4.70
N GLY A 192 24.09 -50.88 -4.32
CA GLY A 192 25.48 -51.27 -4.09
C GLY A 192 25.80 -51.49 -2.64
#